data_AF-V6JW02-F1
#
_entry.id   AF-V6JW02-F1
#
_cell.length_a   1.000
_cell.length_b   1.000
_cell.length_c   1.000
_cell.angle_alpha   90.00
_cell.angle_beta   90.00
_cell.angle_gamma   90.00
#
_symmetry.space_group_name_H-M   'P 1'
#
loop_
_entity.id
_entity.type
_entity.pdbx_description
1 polymer ?
#
loop_
_entity_poly.entity_id
_entity_poly.type
_entity_poly.pdbx_seq_one_letter_code
_entity_poly.pdbx_strand_id
1 'polypeptide(L)'
;MAAADVASRPPRGDGEETCALAARDRHMAHAVISLEEGSAGKVAVWAHNGHVCTDCYARNIPAMGQHLRDHYGKGYYAPGLLFGEGAFRARPGNSATRPPRQHTTSAAGPRSVEAQLASVTSEDHLIDLRAGRTEPAVAEWLENPQFMRSFGAGVPRVTYRFLHDSNGAHARVRRIGVRGPLDTFGATELRSGVRAPT
;
A
#
# COMPACT_ATOMS: atom_id res chain seq x y z
N MET A 1 10.46 18.45 17.03
CA MET A 1 9.20 18.30 17.78
C MET A 1 8.42 17.04 17.41
N ALA A 2 8.22 16.72 16.12
CA ALA A 2 7.48 15.52 15.68
C ALA A 2 8.00 14.18 16.25
N ALA A 3 9.31 13.91 16.17
CA ALA A 3 9.89 12.68 16.71
C ALA A 3 9.71 12.55 18.24
N ALA A 4 9.80 13.66 18.97
CA ALA A 4 9.57 13.69 20.41
C ALA A 4 8.10 13.43 20.78
N ASP A 5 7.15 13.99 20.02
CA ASP A 5 5.71 13.73 20.19
C ASP A 5 5.36 12.26 19.91
N VAL A 6 5.96 11.65 18.88
CA VAL A 6 5.76 10.21 18.64
C VAL A 6 6.35 9.37 19.78
N ALA A 7 7.53 9.72 20.26
CA ALA A 7 8.24 8.96 21.31
C ALA A 7 7.59 9.08 22.71
N SER A 8 6.89 10.19 22.99
CA SER A 8 6.22 10.41 24.27
C SER A 8 4.86 9.71 24.38
N ARG A 9 4.33 9.20 23.27
CA ARG A 9 3.01 8.55 23.21
C ARG A 9 3.11 7.05 23.44
N PRO A 10 2.06 6.43 23.99
CA PRO A 10 2.04 4.99 24.10
C PRO A 10 2.04 4.34 22.70
N PRO A 11 2.70 3.19 22.50
CA PRO A 11 2.74 2.52 21.19
C PRO A 11 1.35 2.16 20.66
N ARG A 12 0.38 2.01 21.57
CA ARG A 12 -1.03 1.67 21.33
C ARG A 12 -1.88 2.50 22.30
N GLY A 13 -3.06 2.93 21.86
CA GLY A 13 -4.02 3.67 22.67
C GLY A 13 -5.43 3.10 22.53
N ASP A 14 -6.30 3.51 23.43
CA ASP A 14 -7.75 3.29 23.50
C ASP A 14 -8.56 4.25 22.61
N GLY A 15 -7.90 5.19 21.94
CA GLY A 15 -8.48 6.08 20.92
C GLY A 15 -7.53 6.34 19.74
N GLU A 16 -8.09 6.71 18.59
CA GLU A 16 -7.36 6.85 17.31
C GLU A 16 -6.28 7.94 17.34
N GLU A 17 -6.47 9.05 18.05
CA GLU A 17 -5.54 10.20 18.00
C GLU A 17 -4.44 10.20 19.07
N THR A 18 -4.47 9.31 20.06
CA THR A 18 -3.56 9.37 21.22
C THR A 18 -2.32 8.48 21.08
N CYS A 19 -2.34 7.47 20.21
CA CYS A 19 -1.23 6.53 20.09
C CYS A 19 -0.10 7.03 19.17
N ALA A 20 1.11 6.50 19.41
CA ALA A 20 2.31 6.85 18.65
C ALA A 20 2.18 6.57 17.14
N LEU A 21 1.44 5.54 16.74
CA LEU A 21 1.28 5.16 15.32
C LEU A 21 0.44 6.17 14.53
N ALA A 22 -0.66 6.65 15.12
CA ALA A 22 -1.49 7.68 14.50
C ALA A 22 -0.75 9.02 14.44
N ALA A 23 -0.08 9.40 15.53
CA ALA A 23 0.73 10.62 15.57
C ALA A 23 1.84 10.58 14.49
N ARG A 24 2.49 9.43 14.31
CA ARG A 24 3.50 9.22 13.27
C ARG A 24 2.92 9.48 11.87
N ASP A 25 1.81 8.84 11.54
CA ASP A 25 1.21 8.97 10.20
C ASP A 25 0.67 10.38 9.94
N ARG A 26 0.15 11.08 10.96
CA ARG A 26 -0.18 12.52 10.88
C ARG A 26 1.05 13.39 10.61
N HIS A 27 2.14 13.19 11.34
CA HIS A 27 3.37 13.95 11.14
C HIS A 27 4.02 13.67 9.78
N MET A 28 3.94 12.42 9.29
CA MET A 28 4.36 12.06 7.94
C MET A 28 3.53 12.83 6.89
N ALA A 29 2.21 12.91 7.06
CA ALA A 29 1.34 13.65 6.15
C ALA A 29 1.66 15.16 6.15
N HIS A 30 1.86 15.76 7.33
CA HIS A 30 2.28 17.17 7.43
C HIS A 30 3.60 17.42 6.72
N ALA A 31 4.59 16.52 6.87
CA ALA A 31 5.86 16.64 6.19
C ALA A 31 5.71 16.59 4.66
N VAL A 32 4.85 15.69 4.14
CA VAL A 32 4.55 15.63 2.69
C VAL A 32 3.88 16.91 2.21
N ILE A 33 2.89 17.42 2.95
CA ILE A 33 2.16 18.65 2.58
C ILE A 33 3.12 19.84 2.52
N SER A 34 3.95 20.04 3.56
CA SER A 34 4.92 21.13 3.57
C SER A 34 5.97 21.04 2.46
N LEU A 35 6.35 19.82 2.03
CA LEU A 35 7.26 19.63 0.90
C LEU A 35 6.59 19.96 -0.44
N GLU A 36 5.32 19.60 -0.60
CA GLU A 36 4.57 19.84 -1.81
C GLU A 36 4.21 21.32 -1.99
N GLU A 37 3.84 22.03 -0.91
CA GLU A 37 3.62 23.49 -0.91
C GLU A 37 4.85 24.28 -1.37
N GLY A 38 6.06 23.75 -1.14
CA GLY A 38 7.33 24.33 -1.60
C GLY A 38 7.81 23.83 -2.96
N SER A 39 7.08 22.89 -3.59
CA SER A 39 7.44 22.27 -4.87
C SER A 39 6.72 22.95 -6.04
N ALA A 40 7.40 23.07 -7.18
CA ALA A 40 6.80 23.56 -8.42
C ALA A 40 6.03 22.47 -9.21
N GLY A 41 5.96 21.25 -8.70
CA GLY A 41 5.35 20.11 -9.41
C GLY A 41 4.90 18.97 -8.50
N LYS A 42 4.39 17.91 -9.13
CA LYS A 42 3.83 16.72 -8.46
C LYS A 42 4.89 16.06 -7.55
N VAL A 43 4.47 15.66 -6.36
CA VAL A 43 5.29 14.90 -5.40
C VAL A 43 4.91 13.42 -5.42
N ALA A 44 5.91 12.55 -5.54
CA ALA A 44 5.74 11.10 -5.38
C ALA A 44 6.23 10.67 -3.99
N VAL A 45 5.35 10.00 -3.23
CA VAL A 45 5.66 9.49 -1.88
C VAL A 45 5.88 7.98 -1.93
N TRP A 46 7.10 7.54 -1.62
CA TRP A 46 7.43 6.12 -1.52
C TRP A 46 7.26 5.63 -0.07
N ALA A 47 6.19 4.90 0.20
CA ALA A 47 5.95 4.28 1.50
C ALA A 47 5.15 2.97 1.36
N HIS A 48 5.10 2.20 2.45
CA HIS A 48 4.34 0.95 2.48
C HIS A 48 2.84 1.21 2.24
N ASN A 49 2.12 0.26 1.60
CA ASN A 49 0.66 0.34 1.36
C ASN A 49 -0.17 0.81 2.57
N GLY A 50 0.18 0.38 3.80
CA GLY A 50 -0.56 0.78 5.01
C GLY A 50 -0.39 2.25 5.39
N HIS A 51 0.65 2.92 4.89
CA HIS A 51 0.83 4.36 5.06
C HIS A 51 0.15 5.14 3.96
N VAL A 52 0.17 4.66 2.71
CA VAL A 52 -0.40 5.40 1.57
C VAL A 52 -1.89 5.14 1.35
N CYS A 53 -2.48 4.15 2.02
CA CYS A 53 -3.92 3.89 1.90
C CYS A 53 -4.76 5.10 2.34
N THR A 54 -5.92 5.26 1.73
CA THR A 54 -6.80 6.42 1.93
C THR A 54 -7.73 6.28 3.14
N ASP A 55 -7.52 5.27 3.95
CA ASP A 55 -8.36 4.89 5.10
C ASP A 55 -7.43 4.35 6.19
N CYS A 56 -7.99 3.95 7.32
CA CYS A 56 -7.24 3.42 8.43
C CYS A 56 -6.64 2.04 8.12
N TYR A 57 -5.48 1.76 8.71
CA TYR A 57 -4.91 0.41 8.77
C TYR A 57 -5.11 -0.22 10.16
N ALA A 58 -4.58 -1.44 10.34
CA ALA A 58 -4.75 -2.30 11.52
C ALA A 58 -5.11 -1.57 12.83
N ARG A 59 -6.28 -1.91 13.41
CA ARG A 59 -6.89 -1.27 14.60
C ARG A 59 -7.32 0.19 14.37
N ASN A 60 -7.83 0.48 13.19
CA ASN A 60 -8.36 1.79 12.80
C ASN A 60 -7.36 2.94 12.99
N ILE A 61 -6.06 2.68 12.82
CA ILE A 61 -5.07 3.74 12.89
C ILE A 61 -5.15 4.56 11.60
N PRO A 62 -5.40 5.89 11.67
CA PRO A 62 -5.42 6.74 10.49
C PRO A 62 -4.08 6.67 9.75
N ALA A 63 -4.15 6.42 8.46
CA ALA A 63 -2.97 6.36 7.61
C ALA A 63 -2.54 7.77 7.17
N MET A 64 -1.25 7.94 6.87
CA MET A 64 -0.76 9.16 6.21
C MET A 64 -1.59 9.48 4.96
N GLY A 65 -1.93 8.47 4.15
CA GLY A 65 -2.72 8.61 2.93
C GLY A 65 -4.17 9.01 3.16
N GLN A 66 -4.73 8.74 4.35
CA GLN A 66 -6.04 9.28 4.73
C GLN A 66 -5.96 10.79 4.93
N HIS A 67 -4.98 11.27 5.71
CA HIS A 67 -4.76 12.70 5.89
C HIS A 67 -4.47 13.43 4.57
N LEU A 68 -3.66 12.81 3.69
CA LEU A 68 -3.40 13.35 2.35
C LEU A 68 -4.66 13.35 1.47
N ARG A 69 -5.51 12.32 1.57
CA ARG A 69 -6.81 12.28 0.90
C ARG A 69 -7.74 13.38 1.39
N ASP A 70 -7.77 13.64 2.69
CA ASP A 70 -8.62 14.66 3.29
C ASP A 70 -8.16 16.07 2.87
N HIS A 71 -6.83 16.29 2.77
CA HIS A 71 -6.25 17.56 2.35
C HIS A 71 -6.39 17.83 0.84
N TYR A 72 -5.98 16.89 0.00
CA TYR A 72 -5.91 17.08 -1.46
C TYR A 72 -7.14 16.57 -2.23
N GLY A 73 -8.04 15.83 -1.58
CA GLY A 73 -9.24 15.27 -2.20
C GLY A 73 -8.92 14.35 -3.39
N LYS A 74 -9.28 14.79 -4.60
CA LYS A 74 -9.00 14.06 -5.85
C LYS A 74 -7.55 14.20 -6.32
N GLY A 75 -6.82 15.21 -5.82
CA GLY A 75 -5.41 15.45 -6.14
C GLY A 75 -4.46 14.40 -5.55
N TYR A 76 -4.90 13.66 -4.52
CA TYR A 76 -4.13 12.55 -3.96
C TYR A 76 -4.45 11.22 -4.66
N TYR A 77 -3.40 10.57 -5.16
CA TYR A 77 -3.45 9.25 -5.74
C TYR A 77 -2.61 8.26 -4.91
N ALA A 78 -3.24 7.17 -4.48
CA ALA A 78 -2.63 6.15 -3.64
C ALA A 78 -2.35 4.88 -4.47
N PRO A 79 -1.12 4.71 -5.00
CA PRO A 79 -0.74 3.45 -5.64
C PRO A 79 -0.62 2.34 -4.58
N GLY A 80 -1.20 1.17 -4.87
CA GLY A 80 -1.06 -0.03 -4.06
C GLY A 80 -0.21 -1.06 -4.79
N LEU A 81 0.79 -1.63 -4.11
CA LEU A 81 1.62 -2.70 -4.67
C LEU A 81 1.15 -4.05 -4.14
N LEU A 82 0.91 -5.00 -5.04
CA LEU A 82 0.49 -6.35 -4.70
C LEU A 82 1.61 -7.34 -5.02
N PHE A 83 1.71 -8.38 -4.22
CA PHE A 83 2.75 -9.41 -4.36
C PHE A 83 2.13 -10.80 -4.25
N GLY A 84 2.15 -11.56 -5.35
CA GLY A 84 1.47 -12.85 -5.49
C GLY A 84 2.28 -14.06 -5.01
N GLU A 85 3.58 -14.12 -5.33
CA GLU A 85 4.50 -15.17 -4.88
C GLU A 85 5.95 -14.79 -5.13
N GLY A 86 6.87 -15.56 -4.55
CA GLY A 86 8.31 -15.38 -4.75
C GLY A 86 9.05 -15.14 -3.44
N ALA A 87 10.03 -14.25 -3.46
CA ALA A 87 10.89 -13.98 -2.30
C ALA A 87 10.96 -12.50 -1.93
N PHE A 88 11.07 -12.22 -0.63
CA PHE A 88 11.26 -10.87 -0.10
C PHE A 88 12.15 -10.87 1.15
N ARG A 89 12.62 -9.70 1.57
CA ARG A 89 13.49 -9.55 2.74
C ARG A 89 12.71 -8.99 3.92
N ALA A 90 12.74 -9.70 5.05
CA ALA A 90 12.11 -9.25 6.29
C ALA A 90 12.85 -9.79 7.53
N ARG A 91 12.65 -9.15 8.67
CA ARG A 91 13.20 -9.64 9.94
C ARG A 91 12.39 -10.84 10.45
N PRO A 92 13.04 -11.90 10.94
CA PRO A 92 12.33 -13.04 11.50
C PRO A 92 11.74 -12.70 12.88
N GLY A 93 10.42 -12.83 13.00
CA GLY A 93 9.64 -12.47 14.18
C GLY A 93 9.47 -10.97 14.36
N ASN A 94 9.18 -10.56 15.60
CA ASN A 94 9.00 -9.15 15.98
C ASN A 94 10.31 -8.52 16.51
N SER A 95 11.45 -9.16 16.29
CA SER A 95 12.73 -8.65 16.80
C SER A 95 13.18 -7.45 15.97
N ALA A 96 13.36 -6.30 16.62
CA ALA A 96 13.93 -5.10 16.00
C ALA A 96 15.44 -5.24 15.72
N THR A 97 16.13 -6.15 16.42
CA THR A 97 17.59 -6.27 16.40
C THR A 97 18.12 -7.33 15.44
N ARG A 98 17.29 -8.28 15.00
CA ARG A 98 17.72 -9.31 14.05
C ARG A 98 17.86 -8.74 12.64
N PRO A 99 18.90 -9.12 11.88
CA PRO A 99 19.04 -8.67 10.50
C PRO A 99 17.91 -9.22 9.60
N PRO A 100 17.44 -8.46 8.59
CA PRO A 100 16.53 -8.97 7.57
C PRO A 100 17.17 -10.13 6.80
N ARG A 101 16.40 -11.19 6.55
CA ARG A 101 16.79 -12.34 5.73
C ARG A 101 15.74 -12.57 4.65
N GLN A 102 16.11 -13.33 3.63
CA GLN A 102 15.18 -13.74 2.59
C GLN A 102 14.13 -14.69 3.17
N HIS A 103 12.89 -14.48 2.75
CA HIS A 103 11.79 -15.41 2.96
C HIS A 103 11.10 -15.67 1.63
N THR A 104 10.61 -16.89 1.44
CA THR A 104 9.90 -17.32 0.24
C THR A 104 8.45 -17.58 0.58
N THR A 105 7.54 -17.13 -0.29
CA THR A 105 6.11 -17.37 -0.18
C THR A 105 5.60 -18.00 -1.47
N SER A 106 4.71 -18.97 -1.33
CA SER A 106 3.97 -19.56 -2.45
C SER A 106 2.89 -18.61 -2.95
N ALA A 107 2.28 -18.98 -4.08
CA ALA A 107 1.03 -18.43 -4.56
C ALA A 107 0.06 -18.12 -3.43
N ALA A 108 -0.53 -16.92 -3.49
CA ALA A 108 -1.57 -16.52 -2.59
C ALA A 108 -2.81 -17.42 -2.78
N GLY A 109 -3.56 -17.67 -1.70
CA GLY A 109 -4.80 -18.46 -1.81
C GLY A 109 -5.86 -17.75 -2.65
N PRO A 110 -6.82 -18.48 -3.25
CA PRO A 110 -7.75 -17.95 -4.27
C PRO A 110 -8.69 -16.84 -3.77
N ARG A 111 -8.82 -16.66 -2.45
CA ARG A 111 -9.61 -15.58 -1.85
C ARG A 111 -8.88 -14.23 -1.78
N SER A 112 -7.59 -14.21 -2.09
CA SER A 112 -6.78 -12.99 -2.07
C SER A 112 -6.93 -12.20 -3.36
N VAL A 113 -6.86 -10.87 -3.27
CA VAL A 113 -6.86 -9.98 -4.45
C VAL A 113 -5.70 -10.33 -5.37
N GLU A 114 -4.54 -10.63 -4.80
CA GLU A 114 -3.34 -11.00 -5.57
C GLU A 114 -3.59 -12.24 -6.43
N ALA A 115 -4.24 -13.28 -5.88
CA ALA A 115 -4.57 -14.48 -6.64
C ALA A 115 -5.66 -14.22 -7.69
N GLN A 116 -6.68 -13.41 -7.37
CA GLN A 116 -7.73 -13.06 -8.32
C GLN A 116 -7.16 -12.31 -9.53
N LEU A 117 -6.30 -11.32 -9.30
CA LEU A 117 -5.67 -10.56 -10.38
C LEU A 117 -4.66 -11.40 -11.17
N ALA A 118 -3.84 -12.22 -10.49
CA ALA A 118 -2.90 -13.12 -11.15
C ALA A 118 -3.59 -14.21 -11.98
N SER A 119 -4.86 -14.53 -11.71
CA SER A 119 -5.63 -15.48 -12.55
C SER A 119 -5.93 -14.96 -13.95
N VAL A 120 -5.88 -13.64 -14.15
CA VAL A 120 -6.12 -13.00 -15.45
C VAL A 120 -4.86 -13.04 -16.30
N THR A 121 -3.70 -12.79 -15.68
CA THR A 121 -2.38 -12.84 -16.33
C THR A 121 -1.29 -13.09 -15.29
N SER A 122 -0.26 -13.85 -15.70
CA SER A 122 0.96 -14.07 -14.92
C SER A 122 1.97 -12.93 -15.02
N GLU A 123 1.76 -11.97 -15.93
CA GLU A 123 2.64 -10.84 -16.16
C GLU A 123 2.39 -9.69 -15.18
N ASP A 124 3.42 -8.87 -14.94
CA ASP A 124 3.26 -7.62 -14.19
C ASP A 124 2.33 -6.67 -14.94
N HIS A 125 1.39 -6.06 -14.21
CA HIS A 125 0.41 -5.18 -14.81
C HIS A 125 -0.03 -4.08 -13.83
N LEU A 126 -0.41 -2.94 -14.40
CA LEU A 126 -1.00 -1.82 -13.67
C LEU A 126 -2.50 -1.76 -13.98
N ILE A 127 -3.33 -1.71 -12.94
CA ILE A 127 -4.78 -1.62 -13.06
C ILE A 127 -5.26 -0.28 -12.49
N ASP A 128 -5.99 0.49 -13.30
CA ASP A 128 -6.75 1.63 -12.77
C ASP A 128 -8.11 1.17 -12.24
N LEU A 129 -8.14 0.84 -10.95
CA LEU A 129 -9.37 0.45 -10.24
C LEU A 129 -10.42 1.57 -10.20
N ARG A 130 -10.06 2.82 -10.49
CA ARG A 130 -11.05 3.91 -10.57
C ARG A 130 -11.86 3.84 -11.84
N ALA A 131 -11.18 3.64 -12.96
CA ALA A 131 -11.83 3.53 -14.26
C ALA A 131 -12.78 2.32 -14.27
N GLY A 132 -12.37 1.20 -13.64
CA GLY A 132 -13.19 0.01 -13.52
C GLY A 132 -14.53 0.23 -12.79
N ARG A 133 -14.71 1.29 -12.00
CA ARG A 133 -16.00 1.58 -11.32
C ARG A 133 -17.14 1.90 -12.28
N THR A 134 -16.87 2.13 -13.57
CA THR A 134 -17.94 2.28 -14.57
C THR A 134 -18.66 0.95 -14.83
N GLU A 135 -18.01 -0.18 -14.57
CA GLU A 135 -18.59 -1.51 -14.69
C GLU A 135 -19.29 -1.92 -13.38
N PRO A 136 -20.60 -2.20 -13.36
CA PRO A 136 -21.34 -2.47 -12.13
C PRO A 136 -20.77 -3.61 -11.27
N ALA A 137 -20.37 -4.71 -11.90
CA ALA A 137 -19.79 -5.87 -11.18
C ALA A 137 -18.44 -5.52 -10.52
N VAL A 138 -17.64 -4.69 -11.18
CA VAL A 138 -16.35 -4.22 -10.63
C VAL A 138 -16.58 -3.20 -9.53
N ALA A 139 -17.57 -2.30 -9.68
CA ALA A 139 -17.96 -1.36 -8.63
C ALA A 139 -18.40 -2.10 -7.36
N GLU A 140 -19.27 -3.11 -7.49
CA GLU A 140 -19.70 -3.96 -6.38
C GLU A 140 -18.52 -4.68 -5.73
N TRP A 141 -17.62 -5.29 -6.53
CA TRP A 141 -16.42 -5.94 -6.00
C TRP A 141 -15.52 -4.96 -5.22
N LEU A 142 -15.34 -3.73 -5.72
CA LEU A 142 -14.55 -2.67 -5.09
C LEU A 142 -15.18 -2.08 -3.82
N GLU A 143 -16.50 -2.20 -3.65
CA GLU A 143 -17.22 -1.77 -2.45
C GLU A 143 -17.14 -2.81 -1.33
N ASN A 144 -16.89 -4.07 -1.68
CA ASN A 144 -16.74 -5.15 -0.73
C ASN A 144 -15.32 -5.25 -0.16
N PRO A 145 -15.15 -5.57 1.14
CA PRO A 145 -13.84 -5.81 1.72
C PRO A 145 -13.14 -6.98 1.04
N GLN A 146 -11.95 -6.70 0.50
CA GLN A 146 -11.11 -7.71 -0.12
C GLN A 146 -10.01 -8.19 0.83
N PHE A 147 -9.58 -9.44 0.65
CA PHE A 147 -8.45 -9.98 1.40
C PHE A 147 -7.14 -9.72 0.64
N MET A 148 -6.15 -9.13 1.33
CA MET A 148 -4.83 -8.85 0.79
C MET A 148 -3.78 -9.26 1.81
N ARG A 149 -2.67 -9.88 1.36
CA ARG A 149 -1.54 -10.17 2.24
C ARG A 149 -0.73 -8.90 2.46
N SER A 150 -0.19 -8.75 3.66
CA SER A 150 0.64 -7.59 4.02
C SER A 150 1.95 -8.07 4.63
N PHE A 151 3.06 -7.71 3.98
CA PHE A 151 4.41 -8.10 4.37
C PHE A 151 5.17 -6.89 4.89
N GLY A 152 5.20 -6.74 6.21
CA GLY A 152 5.92 -5.67 6.88
C GLY A 152 7.39 -5.99 7.12
N ALA A 153 8.07 -5.08 7.82
CA ALA A 153 9.50 -5.20 8.14
C ALA A 153 9.85 -6.41 9.04
N GLY A 154 8.86 -7.01 9.71
CA GLY A 154 9.00 -8.23 10.49
C GLY A 154 7.91 -9.23 10.13
N VAL A 155 8.27 -10.50 10.06
CA VAL A 155 7.36 -11.61 9.73
C VAL A 155 7.32 -12.63 10.88
N PRO A 156 6.17 -12.86 11.53
CA PRO A 156 6.04 -13.87 12.57
C PRO A 156 6.43 -15.27 12.06
N ARG A 157 7.00 -16.13 12.93
CA ARG A 157 7.39 -17.51 12.55
C ARG A 157 6.23 -18.36 12.02
N VAL A 158 4.98 -18.03 12.38
CA VAL A 158 3.79 -18.81 12.01
C VAL A 158 3.31 -18.51 10.58
N THR A 159 3.74 -17.40 9.96
CA THR A 159 3.28 -16.99 8.62
C THR A 159 3.84 -17.88 7.49
N TYR A 160 4.81 -18.75 7.77
CA TYR A 160 5.38 -19.71 6.81
C TYR A 160 5.01 -21.17 7.07
N ARG A 161 4.30 -21.49 8.15
CA ARG A 161 3.73 -22.85 8.32
C ARG A 161 2.30 -22.90 7.78
N PHE A 162 2.15 -22.45 6.53
CA PHE A 162 1.04 -22.83 5.67
C PHE A 162 1.61 -23.40 4.38
N LEU A 163 2.50 -24.39 4.54
CA LEU A 163 2.56 -25.50 3.60
C LEU A 163 1.26 -26.26 3.80
N HIS A 164 0.36 -26.13 2.83
CA HIS A 164 -0.82 -26.96 2.70
C HIS A 164 -1.77 -26.98 3.91
N ASP A 165 -2.26 -25.83 4.37
CA ASP A 165 -3.63 -25.81 4.92
C ASP A 165 -4.26 -24.42 4.89
N SER A 166 -5.52 -24.42 4.53
CA SER A 166 -6.50 -23.36 4.62
C SER A 166 -6.61 -22.82 6.06
N ASN A 167 -5.85 -21.78 6.43
CA ASN A 167 -6.25 -20.69 7.37
C ASN A 167 -5.08 -19.78 7.78
N GLY A 168 -4.68 -18.84 6.89
CA GLY A 168 -3.70 -17.81 7.20
C GLY A 168 -4.30 -16.53 7.80
N ALA A 169 -3.61 -15.94 8.77
CA ALA A 169 -4.00 -14.80 9.62
C ALA A 169 -4.79 -13.66 8.94
N HIS A 170 -5.82 -13.18 9.64
CA HIS A 170 -6.73 -12.13 9.18
C HIS A 170 -6.18 -10.73 9.44
N ALA A 171 -5.83 -10.01 8.39
CA ALA A 171 -5.87 -8.55 8.39
C ALA A 171 -7.05 -8.12 7.52
N ARG A 172 -8.11 -7.60 8.15
CA ARG A 172 -9.21 -6.96 7.44
C ARG A 172 -8.76 -5.55 7.07
N VAL A 173 -8.23 -5.39 5.86
CA VAL A 173 -8.07 -4.04 5.28
C VAL A 173 -9.44 -3.63 4.78
N ARG A 174 -10.11 -2.77 5.54
CA ARG A 174 -11.35 -2.13 5.07
C ARG A 174 -10.91 -1.02 4.13
N ARG A 175 -11.39 -1.09 2.87
CA ARG A 175 -11.38 -0.02 1.87
C ARG A 175 -10.02 0.32 1.22
N ILE A 176 -9.87 -0.04 -0.07
CA ILE A 176 -8.96 0.64 -1.00
C ILE A 176 -9.84 1.64 -1.77
N GLY A 177 -9.89 2.89 -1.29
CA GLY A 177 -10.66 3.95 -1.92
C GLY A 177 -9.82 4.72 -2.91
N VAL A 178 -10.20 4.74 -4.20
CA VAL A 178 -9.62 5.69 -5.15
C VAL A 178 -10.75 6.33 -5.99
N ARG A 179 -10.74 7.67 -6.10
CA ARG A 179 -11.61 8.54 -6.94
C ARG A 179 -10.71 9.33 -7.92
N GLY A 180 -11.14 9.52 -9.18
CA GLY A 180 -10.34 9.98 -10.36
C GLY A 180 -10.03 11.48 -10.49
N PRO A 181 -9.53 12.00 -11.64
CA PRO A 181 -8.91 11.35 -12.82
C PRO A 181 -7.52 11.93 -13.27
N LEU A 182 -6.85 11.20 -14.20
CA LEU A 182 -5.87 11.60 -15.24
C LEU A 182 -4.46 12.15 -14.87
N ASP A 183 -3.40 11.36 -15.11
CA ASP A 183 -2.58 11.39 -16.34
C ASP A 183 -1.12 10.96 -16.14
N THR A 184 -0.75 9.96 -16.97
CA THR A 184 0.58 9.46 -17.39
C THR A 184 1.65 9.17 -16.35
N PHE A 185 2.30 8.00 -16.44
CA PHE A 185 3.77 7.95 -16.58
C PHE A 185 4.22 6.62 -17.16
N GLY A 186 4.57 6.66 -18.44
CA GLY A 186 5.61 5.84 -19.03
C GLY A 186 6.60 6.82 -19.68
N ALA A 187 7.70 7.12 -18.99
CA ALA A 187 8.88 7.64 -19.65
C ALA A 187 9.58 6.43 -20.27
N THR A 188 9.39 6.23 -21.57
CA THR A 188 10.33 5.47 -22.40
C THR A 188 10.89 6.47 -23.40
N GLU A 189 12.20 6.71 -23.34
CA GLU A 189 12.92 7.39 -24.41
C GLU A 189 12.78 6.55 -25.70
N LEU A 190 12.03 7.06 -26.67
CA LEU A 190 12.16 6.65 -28.07
C LEU A 190 13.37 7.38 -28.65
N ARG A 191 14.48 6.68 -28.84
CA ARG A 191 15.51 7.12 -29.78
C ARG A 191 14.93 7.01 -31.20
N SER A 192 14.77 8.15 -31.86
CA SER A 192 14.45 8.23 -33.27
C SER A 192 15.61 7.68 -34.10
N GLY A 193 15.34 6.59 -34.82
CA GLY A 193 16.21 6.03 -35.83
C GLY A 193 15.43 5.84 -37.13
N VAL A 194 14.95 6.93 -37.72
CA VAL A 194 14.45 6.92 -39.10
C VAL A 194 15.64 7.12 -40.02
N ARG A 195 16.05 6.08 -40.73
CA ARG A 195 16.72 6.23 -42.03
C ARG A 195 15.63 6.50 -43.07
N ALA A 196 15.75 7.63 -43.75
CA ALA A 196 14.98 7.92 -44.96
C ALA A 196 15.50 7.08 -46.14
N PRO A 197 14.64 6.76 -47.12
CA PRO A 197 15.05 6.09 -48.35
C PRO A 197 15.68 7.08 -49.32
N THR A 198 16.74 6.63 -49.99
CA THR A 198 17.21 7.12 -51.29
C THR A 198 17.60 5.92 -52.13
#